data_AF-A0A7C7A4G3-F1
#
_entry.id   AF-A0A7C7A4G3-F1
#
_cell.length_a   1.000
_cell.length_b   1.000
_cell.length_c   1.000
_cell.angle_alpha   90.00
_cell.angle_beta   90.00
_cell.angle_gamma   90.00
#
_symmetry.space_group_name_H-M   'P 1'
#
loop_
_entity.id
_entity.type
_entity.pdbx_description
1 polymer ?
#
loop_
_entity_poly.entity_id
_entity_poly.type
_entity_poly.pdbx_seq_one_letter_code
_entity_poly.pdbx_strand_id
1 'polypeptide(L)' 'MKIAVLGGAGDMGSRAVRDLAKRTEVEELIIADINIALAEKMAKELGKKVKAV' A
#
# COMPACT_ATOMS: atom_id res chain seq x y z
N MET A 1 6.20 11.11 -6.36
CA MET A 1 7.15 10.09 -5.85
C MET A 1 6.55 8.69 -5.90
N LYS A 2 7.38 7.66 -6.07
CA LYS A 2 6.98 6.25 -6.06
C LYS A 2 7.56 5.54 -4.82
N ILE A 3 6.73 4.78 -4.10
CA ILE A 3 7.12 4.15 -2.83
C ILE A 3 6.67 2.68 -2.84
N ALA A 4 7.52 1.78 -2.36
CA ALA A 4 7.18 0.40 -2.08
C ALA A 4 7.32 0.11 -0.58
N VAL A 5 6.31 -0.51 0.01
CA VAL A 5 6.29 -0.90 1.43
C VAL A 5 6.37 -2.42 1.52
N LEU A 6 7.49 -2.92 2.02
CA LEU A 6 7.73 -4.34 2.29
C LEU A 6 7.07 -4.73 3.62
N GLY A 7 6.24 -5.76 3.62
CA GLY A 7 5.37 -6.08 4.76
C GLY A 7 4.19 -5.12 4.90
N GLY A 8 3.73 -4.53 3.79
CA GLY A 8 2.74 -3.45 3.78
C GLY A 8 1.34 -3.86 4.23
N ALA A 9 1.02 -5.16 4.26
CA ALA A 9 -0.26 -5.66 4.76
C ALA A 9 -0.20 -6.06 6.25
N GLY A 10 0.99 -6.06 6.86
CA GLY A 10 1.18 -6.28 8.30
C GLY A 10 0.69 -5.12 9.17
N ASP A 11 0.79 -5.26 10.50
CA ASP A 11 0.25 -4.26 11.44
C ASP A 11 0.86 -2.87 11.25
N MET A 12 2.18 -2.77 11.24
CA MET A 12 2.87 -1.49 11.07
C MET A 12 2.84 -1.01 9.62
N GLY A 13 3.07 -1.93 8.67
CA GLY A 13 3.05 -1.63 7.24
C GLY A 13 1.71 -1.07 6.79
N SER A 14 0.60 -1.65 7.27
CA SER A 14 -0.74 -1.22 6.87
C SER A 14 -1.08 0.19 7.33
N ARG A 15 -0.52 0.64 8.45
CA ARG A 15 -0.67 2.03 8.91
C ARG A 15 0.15 2.99 8.05
N ALA A 16 1.39 2.62 7.75
CA ALA A 16 2.26 3.40 6.86
C ALA A 16 1.65 3.55 5.46
N VAL A 17 1.16 2.45 4.87
CA VAL A 17 0.49 2.44 3.57
C VAL A 17 -0.74 3.35 3.58
N ARG A 18 -1.58 3.31 4.63
CA ARG A 18 -2.75 4.18 4.77
C ARG A 18 -2.40 5.67 4.87
N ASP A 19 -1.32 6.01 5.56
CA ASP A 19 -0.87 7.41 5.65
C ASP A 19 -0.29 7.89 4.31
N LEU A 20 0.59 7.09 3.70
CA LEU A 20 1.19 7.38 2.40
C LEU A 20 0.14 7.48 1.28
N ALA A 21 -0.92 6.67 1.33
CA ALA A 21 -2.01 6.75 0.36
C ALA A 21 -2.74 8.12 0.39
N LYS A 22 -2.75 8.83 1.52
CA LYS A 22 -3.39 10.15 1.64
C LYS A 22 -2.52 11.29 1.12
N ARG A 23 -1.21 11.08 0.98
CA ARG A 23 -0.26 12.09 0.50
C ARG A 23 -0.43 12.30 -1.00
N THR A 24 -0.51 13.56 -1.44
CA THR A 24 -0.65 13.91 -2.86
C THR A 24 0.67 13.82 -3.59
N GLU A 25 1.78 13.90 -2.85
CA GLU A 25 3.15 13.76 -3.33
C GLU A 25 3.49 12.32 -3.72
N VAL A 26 2.71 11.34 -3.23
CA VAL A 26 2.82 9.92 -3.59
C VAL A 26 1.94 9.64 -4.80
N GLU A 27 2.62 9.44 -5.94
CA GLU A 27 2.01 9.16 -7.24
C GLU A 27 1.71 7.66 -7.40
N GLU A 28 2.57 6.81 -6.85
CA GLU A 28 2.44 5.35 -6.94
C GLU A 28 2.91 4.71 -5.63
N LEU A 29 2.06 3.84 -5.06
CA LEU A 29 2.33 3.12 -3.82
C LEU A 29 2.18 1.61 -4.07
N ILE A 30 3.23 0.85 -3.78
CA ILE A 30 3.22 -0.62 -3.90
C ILE A 30 3.20 -1.22 -2.49
N ILE A 31 2.19 -2.04 -2.22
CA ILE A 31 2.10 -2.89 -1.04
C ILE A 31 2.75 -4.22 -1.42
N ALA A 32 3.96 -4.45 -0.94
CA ALA A 32 4.67 -5.71 -1.15
C ALA A 32 4.51 -6.57 0.11
N ASP A 33 3.77 -7.68 0.02
CA ASP A 33 3.50 -8.54 1.18
C ASP A 33 3.35 -10.00 0.78
N ILE A 34 3.73 -10.92 1.68
CA ILE A 34 3.50 -12.35 1.49
C ILE A 34 2.01 -12.69 1.45
N ASN A 35 1.19 -11.92 2.19
CA ASN A 35 -0.25 -12.05 2.15
C ASN A 35 -0.85 -11.20 1.02
N ILE A 36 -0.71 -11.70 -0.21
CA ILE A 36 -1.16 -11.04 -1.44
C ILE A 36 -2.67 -10.73 -1.37
N ALA A 37 -3.48 -11.65 -0.84
CA ALA A 37 -4.93 -11.44 -0.73
C ALA A 37 -5.28 -10.22 0.14
N LEU A 38 -4.57 -10.04 1.26
CA LEU A 38 -4.76 -8.88 2.13
C LEU A 38 -4.22 -7.59 1.49
N ALA A 39 -3.06 -7.67 0.83
CA ALA A 39 -2.46 -6.55 0.12
C ALA A 39 -3.38 -6.05 -1.01
N GLU A 40 -3.94 -6.94 -1.83
CA GLU A 40 -4.88 -6.61 -2.90
C GLU A 40 -6.17 -5.98 -2.37
N LYS A 41 -6.71 -6.52 -1.28
CA LYS A 41 -7.89 -5.95 -0.62
C LYS A 41 -7.61 -4.51 -0.19
N MET A 42 -6.47 -4.28 0.48
CA MET A 42 -6.05 -2.94 0.88
C MET A 42 -5.83 -2.00 -0.30
N ALA A 43 -5.20 -2.48 -1.38
CA ALA A 43 -4.99 -1.66 -2.58
C ALA A 43 -6.32 -1.22 -3.21
N LYS A 44 -7.32 -2.12 -3.29
CA LYS A 44 -8.67 -1.80 -3.77
C LYS A 44 -9.38 -0.77 -2.89
N GLU A 45 -9.22 -0.86 -1.56
CA GLU A 45 -9.80 0.10 -0.60
C GLU A 45 -9.13 1.49 -0.67
N LEU A 46 -7.82 1.54 -0.90
CA LEU A 46 -7.03 2.78 -0.85
C LEU A 46 -6.98 3.54 -2.18
N GLY A 47 -7.38 2.89 -3.28
CA GLY A 47 -7.65 3.54 -4.55
C GLY A 47 -6.61 3.25 -5.63
N LYS A 48 -6.85 3.81 -6.83
CA LYS A 48 -6.17 3.43 -8.08
C LYS A 48 -4.65 3.62 -8.10
N LYS A 49 -4.09 4.46 -7.22
CA LYS A 49 -2.64 4.69 -7.12
C LYS A 49 -1.90 3.68 -6.25
N VAL A 50 -2.64 2.81 -5.55
CA VAL A 50 -2.10 1.75 -4.70
C VAL A 50 -2.19 0.42 -5.44
N LYS A 51 -1.08 -0.30 -5.52
CA LYS A 51 -0.97 -1.62 -6.14
C LYS A 51 -0.46 -2.63 -5.12
N ALA A 52 -0.79 -3.89 -5.30
CA ALA A 52 -0.29 -4.99 -4.47
C ALA A 52 0.61 -5.91 -5.30
N VAL A 53 1.71 -6.36 -4.70
CA VAL A 53 2.71 -7.28 -5.30
C VAL A 53 3.15 -8.30 -4.26
#